data_AF-A0A932WCL2-F1
#
_entry.id   AF-A0A932WCL2-F1
#
_cell.length_a   1.000
_cell.length_b   1.000
_cell.length_c   1.000
_cell.angle_alpha   90.00
_cell.angle_beta   90.00
_cell.angle_gamma   90.00
#
_symmetry.space_group_name_H-M   'P 1'
#
loop_
_entity.id
_entity.type
_entity.pdbx_description
1 polymer ?
#
loop_
_entity_poly.entity_id
_entity_poly.type
_entity_poly.pdbx_seq_one_letter_code
_entity_poly.pdbx_strand_id
1 'polypeptide(L)'
;MKTEKLRTLVPRLLVLAVLAGALWTQRDRIPLRALSASAGDSATIQGMIGKATYAQKKIETKIKEFEARGDADEAALNEIDEQLQGARKDLSVAWNLMSSHGAPVDIQGWYYAREKVQGTLEKGLGGLREKLSGATPQEATPQE
;
A
#
# COMPACT_ATOMS: atom_id res chain seq x y z
N MET A 1 5.30 -11.31 -24.56
CA MET A 1 5.06 -12.15 -23.36
C MET A 1 5.32 -11.45 -22.01
N LYS A 2 6.53 -10.99 -21.62
CA LYS A 2 6.75 -10.34 -20.29
C LYS A 2 6.05 -8.97 -20.17
N THR A 3 6.17 -8.11 -21.19
CA THR A 3 5.65 -6.74 -21.19
C THR A 3 4.12 -6.68 -21.24
N GLU A 4 3.48 -7.63 -21.93
CA GLU A 4 2.02 -7.71 -22.03
C GLU A 4 1.39 -8.05 -20.68
N LYS A 5 1.96 -9.01 -19.94
CA LYS A 5 1.49 -9.36 -18.60
C LYS A 5 1.64 -8.19 -17.63
N LEU A 6 2.77 -7.49 -17.65
CA LEU A 6 3.01 -6.30 -16.81
C LEU A 6 2.02 -5.17 -17.08
N ARG A 7 1.70 -4.92 -18.35
CA ARG A 7 0.69 -3.93 -18.75
C ARG A 7 -0.71 -4.25 -18.22
N THR A 8 -1.02 -5.52 -17.93
CA THR A 8 -2.30 -5.94 -17.32
C THR A 8 -2.27 -6.02 -15.78
N LEU A 9 -1.12 -6.33 -15.19
CA LEU A 9 -0.94 -6.47 -13.73
C LEU A 9 -0.87 -5.12 -13.01
N VAL A 10 -0.11 -4.15 -13.53
CA VAL A 10 0.05 -2.83 -12.90
C VAL A 10 -1.29 -2.10 -12.74
N PRO A 11 -2.18 -2.03 -13.76
CA PRO A 11 -3.51 -1.43 -13.61
C PRO A 11 -4.39 -2.17 -12.60
N ARG A 12 -4.33 -3.51 -12.55
CA ARG A 12 -5.10 -4.31 -11.59
C ARG A 12 -4.67 -4.02 -10.15
N LEU A 13 -3.36 -3.92 -9.90
CA LEU A 13 -2.81 -3.55 -8.61
C LEU A 13 -3.17 -2.11 -8.23
N LEU A 14 -3.17 -1.19 -9.19
CA LEU A 14 -3.66 0.19 -8.99
C LEU A 14 -5.14 0.23 -8.61
N VAL A 15 -6.00 -0.52 -9.30
CA VAL A 15 -7.43 -0.61 -8.99
C VAL A 15 -7.66 -1.20 -7.59
N LEU A 16 -6.92 -2.26 -7.23
CA LEU A 16 -6.94 -2.83 -5.89
C LEU A 16 -6.45 -1.86 -4.82
N ALA A 17 -5.45 -1.03 -5.14
CA ALA A 17 -4.95 0.00 -4.24
C ALA A 17 -6.04 1.05 -3.95
N VAL A 18 -6.69 1.56 -5.00
CA VAL A 18 -7.72 2.61 -4.94
C VAL A 18 -8.99 2.12 -4.25
N LEU A 19 -9.51 0.93 -4.61
CA LEU A 19 -10.73 0.37 -4.00
C LEU A 19 -10.53 0.12 -2.50
N ALA A 20 -9.36 -0.36 -2.10
CA ALA A 20 -9.04 -0.53 -0.69
C ALA A 20 -8.88 0.81 0.04
N GLY A 21 -8.34 1.84 -0.62
CA GLY A 21 -8.30 3.20 -0.09
C GLY A 21 -9.69 3.76 0.21
N ALA A 22 -10.62 3.61 -0.73
CA ALA A 22 -12.01 4.07 -0.60
C ALA A 22 -12.80 3.35 0.52
N LEU A 23 -12.56 2.05 0.72
CA LEU A 23 -13.18 1.30 1.82
C LEU A 23 -12.63 1.72 3.19
N TRP A 24 -11.36 2.12 3.25
CA TRP A 24 -10.72 2.54 4.51
C TRP A 24 -11.15 3.93 4.96
N THR A 25 -11.41 4.87 4.04
CA THR A 25 -11.83 6.25 4.41
C THR A 25 -13.20 6.30 5.10
N GLN A 26 -14.06 5.30 4.92
CA GLN A 26 -15.30 5.19 5.70
C GLN A 26 -15.04 4.80 7.15
N ARG A 27 -13.96 4.05 7.44
CA ARG A 27 -13.63 3.56 8.79
C ARG A 27 -13.05 4.65 9.70
N ASP A 28 -12.44 5.69 9.12
CA ASP A 28 -11.86 6.84 9.82
C ASP A 28 -12.90 7.74 10.50
N ARG A 29 -14.17 7.62 10.11
CA ARG A 29 -15.25 8.46 10.66
C ARG A 29 -15.72 8.02 12.04
N ILE A 30 -15.20 6.91 12.57
CA ILE A 30 -15.59 6.39 13.88
C ILE A 30 -14.74 7.10 14.94
N PRO A 31 -15.30 8.03 15.74
CA PRO A 31 -14.55 8.68 16.80
C PRO A 31 -14.17 7.64 17.87
N LEU A 32 -12.87 7.40 18.02
CA LEU A 32 -12.34 6.57 19.09
C LEU A 32 -12.49 7.34 20.41
N ARG A 33 -13.32 6.83 21.32
CA ARG A 33 -13.36 7.33 22.69
C ARG A 33 -12.11 6.85 23.42
N ALA A 34 -11.39 7.78 24.05
CA ALA A 34 -10.23 7.46 24.87
C ALA A 34 -10.67 6.67 26.11
N LEU A 35 -10.23 5.41 26.21
CA LEU A 35 -10.23 4.64 27.46
C LEU A 35 -8.80 4.14 27.70
N SER A 36 -8.43 3.97 28.97
CA SER A 36 -7.07 3.61 29.36
C SER A 36 -6.72 2.19 28.88
N ALA A 37 -5.80 2.07 27.94
CA ALA A 37 -5.26 0.79 27.50
C ALA A 37 -4.15 0.27 28.41
N SER A 38 -3.99 -1.05 28.45
CA SER A 38 -2.87 -1.66 29.16
C SER A 38 -1.54 -1.38 28.44
N ALA A 39 -0.42 -1.44 29.17
CA ALA A 39 0.92 -1.29 28.60
C ALA A 39 1.24 -2.38 27.55
N GLY A 40 0.68 -3.58 27.70
CA GLY A 40 0.84 -4.68 26.74
C GLY A 40 0.13 -4.43 25.41
N ASP A 41 -1.08 -3.89 25.46
CA ASP A 41 -1.84 -3.51 24.25
C ASP A 41 -1.15 -2.36 23.51
N SER A 42 -0.62 -1.40 24.29
CA SER A 42 0.11 -0.24 23.79
C SER A 42 1.35 -0.65 22.97
N ALA A 43 2.17 -1.56 23.51
CA ALA A 43 3.35 -2.07 22.83
C ALA A 43 2.99 -2.90 21.57
N THR A 44 1.89 -3.66 21.64
CA THR A 44 1.40 -4.45 20.50
C THR A 44 0.94 -3.53 19.36
N ILE A 45 0.17 -2.48 19.67
CA ILE A 45 -0.30 -1.49 18.70
C ILE A 45 0.88 -0.80 18.02
N GLN A 46 1.85 -0.29 18.79
CA GLN A 46 3.04 0.35 18.24
C GLN A 46 3.87 -0.63 17.39
N GLY A 47 3.99 -1.88 17.82
CA GLY A 47 4.67 -2.92 17.05
C GLY A 47 4.02 -3.18 15.70
N MET A 48 2.69 -3.24 15.63
CA MET A 48 1.94 -3.42 14.38
C MET A 48 2.06 -2.20 13.45
N ILE A 49 1.95 -0.98 13.99
CA ILE A 49 2.16 0.26 13.23
C ILE A 49 3.59 0.31 12.69
N GLY A 50 4.58 -0.07 13.50
CA GLY A 50 5.99 -0.16 13.11
C GLY A 50 6.25 -1.17 11.99
N LYS A 51 5.67 -2.37 12.06
CA LYS A 51 5.76 -3.39 11.00
C LYS A 51 5.16 -2.90 9.69
N ALA A 52 3.97 -2.29 9.73
CA ALA A 52 3.33 -1.74 8.55
C ALA A 52 4.15 -0.61 7.91
N THR A 53 4.71 0.29 8.73
CA THR A 53 5.58 1.37 8.28
C THR A 53 6.89 0.84 7.67
N TYR A 54 7.47 -0.20 8.26
CA TYR A 54 8.68 -0.83 7.73
C TYR A 54 8.42 -1.51 6.38
N ALA A 55 7.33 -2.28 6.27
CA ALA A 55 6.91 -2.90 5.02
C ALA A 55 6.65 -1.84 3.93
N GLN A 56 5.98 -0.73 4.28
CA GLN A 56 5.77 0.40 3.37
C GLN A 56 7.09 0.93 2.80
N LYS A 57 8.08 1.22 3.66
CA LYS A 57 9.39 1.71 3.19
C LYS A 57 10.09 0.71 2.26
N LYS A 58 9.99 -0.59 2.56
CA LYS A 58 10.56 -1.65 1.72
C LYS A 58 9.90 -1.69 0.34
N ILE A 59 8.57 -1.59 0.29
CA ILE A 59 7.80 -1.50 -0.97
C ILE A 59 8.21 -0.25 -1.75
N GLU A 60 8.29 0.91 -1.09
CA GLU A 60 8.68 2.17 -1.73
C GLU A 60 10.07 2.10 -2.37
N THR A 61 11.05 1.53 -1.66
CA THR A 61 12.40 1.32 -2.21
C THR A 61 12.37 0.44 -3.45
N LYS A 62 11.64 -0.68 -3.42
CA LYS A 62 11.52 -1.58 -4.58
C LYS A 62 10.86 -0.91 -5.78
N ILE A 63 9.80 -0.14 -5.55
CA ILE A 63 9.15 0.61 -6.63
C ILE A 63 10.13 1.60 -7.25
N LYS A 64 10.90 2.34 -6.45
CA LYS A 64 11.94 3.25 -6.95
C LYS A 64 13.00 2.52 -7.79
N GLU A 65 13.40 1.32 -7.39
CA GLU A 65 14.32 0.48 -8.16
C GLU A 65 13.71 0.03 -9.50
N PHE A 66 12.42 -0.27 -9.57
CA PHE A 66 11.73 -0.58 -10.84
C PHE A 66 11.60 0.66 -11.72
N GLU A 67 11.23 1.79 -11.13
CA GLU A 67 11.14 3.07 -11.81
C GLU A 67 12.47 3.53 -12.40
N ALA A 68 13.59 3.24 -11.73
CA ALA A 68 14.93 3.53 -12.23
C ALA A 68 15.35 2.60 -13.36
N ARG A 69 14.94 1.32 -13.29
CA ARG A 69 15.23 0.32 -14.32
C ARG A 69 14.32 0.41 -15.54
N GLY A 70 13.13 1.00 -15.40
CA GLY A 70 12.10 1.03 -16.45
C GLY A 70 11.42 -0.32 -16.68
N ASP A 71 11.64 -1.29 -15.79
CA ASP A 71 11.08 -2.64 -15.84
C ASP A 71 10.80 -3.13 -14.41
N ALA A 72 9.77 -3.95 -14.26
CA ALA A 72 9.42 -4.66 -13.04
C ALA A 72 9.13 -6.11 -13.41
N ASP A 73 9.52 -7.08 -12.59
CA ASP A 73 9.13 -8.46 -12.83
C ASP A 73 7.82 -8.83 -12.12
N GLU A 74 7.14 -9.84 -12.64
CA GLU A 74 5.87 -10.32 -12.10
C GLU A 74 6.03 -10.80 -10.64
N ALA A 75 7.16 -11.45 -10.32
CA ALA A 75 7.43 -11.97 -8.98
C ALA A 75 7.55 -10.86 -7.95
N ALA A 76 8.22 -9.75 -8.25
CA ALA A 76 8.37 -8.66 -7.31
C ALA A 76 7.13 -7.77 -7.22
N LEU A 77 6.33 -7.66 -8.29
CA LEU A 77 5.01 -7.04 -8.19
C LEU A 77 4.08 -7.85 -7.27
N ASN A 78 4.13 -9.19 -7.35
CA ASN A 78 3.40 -10.05 -6.42
C ASN A 78 3.93 -9.93 -4.99
N GLU A 79 5.25 -9.85 -4.79
CA GLU A 79 5.84 -9.63 -3.46
C GLU A 79 5.45 -8.26 -2.88
N ILE A 80 5.33 -7.22 -3.71
CA ILE A 80 4.81 -5.91 -3.31
C ILE A 80 3.35 -6.03 -2.86
N ASP A 81 2.51 -6.73 -3.61
CA ASP A 81 1.11 -6.94 -3.26
C ASP A 81 0.98 -7.69 -1.92
N GLU A 82 1.72 -8.78 -1.74
CA GLU A 82 1.74 -9.55 -0.49
C GLU A 82 2.20 -8.70 0.71
N GLN A 83 3.30 -7.95 0.56
CA GLN A 83 3.81 -7.07 1.63
C GLN A 83 2.79 -5.98 1.97
N LEU A 84 2.07 -5.47 0.99
CA LEU A 84 1.06 -4.45 1.21
C LEU A 84 -0.19 -5.01 1.90
N GLN A 85 -0.65 -6.20 1.48
CA GLN A 85 -1.73 -6.90 2.17
C GLN A 85 -1.35 -7.18 3.63
N GLY A 86 -0.10 -7.57 3.89
CA GLY A 86 0.46 -7.72 5.23
C GLY A 86 0.43 -6.43 6.04
N ALA A 87 0.96 -5.32 5.49
CA ALA A 87 0.95 -4.02 6.16
C ALA A 87 -0.46 -3.53 6.48
N ARG A 88 -1.42 -3.74 5.56
CA ARG A 88 -2.84 -3.42 5.77
C ARG A 88 -3.45 -4.27 6.87
N LYS A 89 -3.13 -5.56 6.92
CA LYS A 89 -3.60 -6.47 7.98
C LYS A 89 -3.08 -6.03 9.34
N ASP A 90 -1.79 -5.71 9.45
CA ASP A 90 -1.17 -5.23 10.70
C ASP A 90 -1.85 -3.94 11.19
N LEU A 91 -2.07 -2.97 10.29
CA LEU A 91 -2.81 -1.74 10.61
C LEU A 91 -4.26 -2.03 10.99
N SER A 92 -4.95 -2.95 10.32
CA SER A 92 -6.32 -3.31 10.70
C SER A 92 -6.38 -3.94 12.09
N VAL A 93 -5.39 -4.75 12.47
CA VAL A 93 -5.29 -5.32 13.82
C VAL A 93 -5.03 -4.23 14.84
N ALA A 94 -4.07 -3.32 14.57
CA ALA A 94 -3.82 -2.16 15.43
C ALA A 94 -5.08 -1.33 15.66
N TRP A 95 -5.86 -1.06 14.60
CA TRP A 95 -7.13 -0.35 14.68
C TRP A 95 -8.18 -1.10 15.53
N ASN A 96 -8.32 -2.40 15.33
CA ASN A 96 -9.26 -3.21 16.09
C ASN A 96 -8.90 -3.23 17.58
N LEU A 97 -7.60 -3.28 17.92
CA LEU A 97 -7.13 -3.17 19.30
C LEU A 97 -7.40 -1.77 19.88
N MET A 98 -7.09 -0.70 19.14
CA MET A 98 -7.37 0.68 19.57
C MET A 98 -8.87 0.93 19.77
N SER A 99 -9.72 0.38 18.91
CA SER A 99 -11.19 0.51 19.03
C SER A 99 -11.80 -0.34 20.14
N SER A 100 -11.26 -1.54 20.39
CA SER A 100 -11.82 -2.46 21.40
C SER A 100 -11.35 -2.12 22.82
N HIS A 101 -10.12 -1.63 22.98
CA HIS A 101 -9.53 -1.31 24.29
C HIS A 101 -9.45 0.21 24.55
N GLY A 102 -10.00 1.01 23.63
CA GLY A 102 -9.98 2.48 23.69
C GLY A 102 -8.58 3.09 23.66
N ALA A 103 -7.56 2.32 23.25
CA ALA A 103 -6.16 2.70 23.29
C ALA A 103 -5.88 3.89 22.37
N PRO A 104 -5.69 5.11 22.90
CA PRO A 104 -5.43 6.28 22.08
C PRO A 104 -3.93 6.42 21.73
N VAL A 105 -3.13 5.41 22.10
CA VAL A 105 -1.68 5.52 22.29
C VAL A 105 -0.95 6.00 21.04
N ASP A 106 -1.49 5.69 19.85
CA ASP A 106 -0.89 6.18 18.61
C ASP A 106 -1.88 6.27 17.45
N ILE A 107 -3.06 6.86 17.68
CA ILE A 107 -4.06 7.07 16.61
C ILE A 107 -3.44 7.89 15.45
N GLN A 108 -2.62 8.90 15.78
CA GLN A 108 -1.94 9.71 14.77
C GLN A 108 -0.90 8.91 13.98
N GLY A 109 -0.04 8.11 14.64
CA GLY A 109 0.92 7.25 13.96
C GLY A 109 0.24 6.18 13.12
N TRP A 110 -0.92 5.67 13.55
CA TRP A 110 -1.74 4.78 12.74
C TRP A 110 -2.27 5.47 11.48
N TYR A 111 -2.86 6.65 11.60
CA TYR A 111 -3.34 7.44 10.44
C TYR A 111 -2.19 7.72 9.47
N TYR A 112 -1.04 8.16 10.00
CA TYR A 112 0.15 8.41 9.22
C TYR A 112 0.64 7.15 8.48
N ALA A 113 0.81 6.03 9.19
CA ALA A 113 1.27 4.78 8.60
C ALA A 113 0.31 4.28 7.52
N ARG A 114 -1.00 4.40 7.78
CA ARG A 114 -2.04 4.07 6.81
C ARG A 114 -1.96 4.93 5.56
N GLU A 115 -1.91 6.25 5.70
CA GLU A 115 -1.80 7.17 4.55
C GLU A 115 -0.56 6.84 3.71
N LYS A 116 0.56 6.51 4.37
CA LYS A 116 1.78 6.09 3.69
C LYS A 116 1.60 4.77 2.95
N VAL A 117 1.03 3.73 3.58
CA VAL A 117 0.77 2.44 2.94
C VAL A 117 -0.15 2.60 1.73
N GLN A 118 -1.23 3.38 1.86
CA GLN A 118 -2.16 3.67 0.77
C GLN A 118 -1.48 4.46 -0.37
N GLY A 119 -0.81 5.56 -0.03
CA GLY A 119 -0.17 6.43 -1.00
C GLY A 119 1.04 5.83 -1.71
N THR A 120 1.67 4.80 -1.13
CA THR A 120 2.84 4.13 -1.74
C THR A 120 2.47 3.42 -3.04
N LEU A 121 1.30 2.79 -3.12
CA LEU A 121 0.85 2.17 -4.37
C LEU A 121 0.29 3.18 -5.35
N GLU A 122 -0.53 4.11 -4.89
CA GLU A 122 -1.15 5.10 -5.79
C GLU A 122 -0.08 5.94 -6.49
N LYS A 123 0.92 6.41 -5.75
CA LYS A 123 2.03 7.20 -6.31
C LYS A 123 3.06 6.32 -7.01
N GLY A 124 3.44 5.21 -6.38
CA GLY A 124 4.52 4.35 -6.88
C GLY A 124 4.12 3.52 -8.11
N LEU A 125 2.99 2.80 -8.06
CA LEU A 125 2.50 2.10 -9.25
C LEU A 125 1.92 3.06 -10.28
N GLY A 126 1.44 4.24 -9.87
CA GLY A 126 1.05 5.33 -10.77
C GLY A 126 2.21 5.81 -11.64
N GLY A 127 3.37 6.12 -11.04
CA GLY A 127 4.57 6.50 -11.76
C GLY A 127 5.12 5.38 -12.65
N LEU A 128 5.10 4.13 -12.16
CA LEU A 128 5.48 2.97 -12.97
C LEU A 128 4.52 2.78 -14.17
N ARG A 129 3.21 2.96 -13.97
CA ARG A 129 2.20 2.91 -15.05
C ARG A 129 2.47 3.99 -16.09
N GLU A 130 2.71 5.23 -15.67
CA GLU A 130 2.98 6.34 -16.58
C GLU A 130 4.23 6.06 -17.43
N LYS A 131 5.32 5.59 -16.82
CA LYS A 131 6.56 5.21 -17.53
C LYS A 131 6.35 4.04 -18.50
N LEU A 132 5.63 3.00 -18.08
CA LEU A 132 5.33 1.84 -18.93
C LEU A 132 4.33 2.16 -20.05
N SER A 133 3.47 3.16 -19.85
CA SER A 133 2.53 3.66 -20.86
C SER A 133 3.13 4.71 -21.79
N GLY A 134 4.21 5.38 -21.37
CA GLY A 134 4.99 6.36 -22.14
C GLY A 134 5.99 5.74 -23.12
N ALA A 135 6.16 4.41 -23.11
CA ALA A 135 6.72 3.69 -24.25
C ALA A 135 5.66 3.64 -25.36
N THR A 136 5.68 4.66 -26.23
CA THR A 136 4.95 4.64 -27.51
C THR A 136 5.08 3.28 -28.17
N PRO A 137 3.98 2.63 -28.60
CA PRO A 137 4.05 1.70 -29.70
C PRO A 137 4.35 2.50 -30.98
N GLN A 138 5.63 2.76 -31.27
CA GLN A 138 6.12 2.80 -32.65
C GLN A 138 6.60 1.36 -32.90
N GLU A 139 6.07 0.55 -33.81
CA GLU A 139 5.23 0.74 -34.97
C GLU A 139 4.24 -0.45 -35.07
N ALA A 140 2.98 -0.19 -35.39
CA ALA A 140 2.23 -1.10 -36.24
C ALA A 140 2.06 -0.34 -37.56
N THR A 141 2.83 -0.78 -38.55
CA THR A 141 2.80 -0.37 -39.96
C THR A 141 1.35 -0.17 -40.43
N PRO A 142 1.03 0.87 -41.21
CA PRO A 142 -0.27 0.93 -41.88
C PRO A 142 -0.36 -0.27 -42.84
N GLN A 143 -1.27 -1.19 -42.55
CA GLN A 143 -1.67 -2.23 -43.50
C GLN A 143 -3.16 -2.06 -43.78
N GLU A 144 -3.40 -1.60 -45.00
CA GLU A 144 -4.63 -1.28 -45.75
C GLU A 144 -5.33 0.06 -45.46
#